data_AF-A0A8T7CMI6-F1
#
_entry.id   AF-A0A8T7CMI6-F1
#
_cell.length_a   1.000
_cell.length_b   1.000
_cell.length_c   1.000
_cell.angle_alpha   90.00
_cell.angle_beta   90.00
_cell.angle_gamma   90.00
#
_symmetry.space_group_name_H-M   'P 1'
#
loop_
_entity.id
_entity.type
_entity.pdbx_description
1 polymer ?
#
loop_
_entity_poly.entity_id
_entity_poly.type
_entity_poly.pdbx_seq_one_letter_code
_entity_poly.pdbx_strand_id
1 'polypeptide(L)'
;MPALHNKGALIVLILGFSTAIANASDADGDGIVDVLDNCSAVANSDQRDSDGDDFGNLCDADFNNDNIVNFADLSLLSAAFFQQGNLDEDMNGDGIVNFSDLSLLSDYFFAGPGPAGALVNGIQPVEVFTDVDLAAPVSMKQAPGDSDHWYV
;
A
#
# COMPACT_ATOMS: atom_id res chain seq x y z
N MET A 1 43.69 8.12 -22.93
CA MET A 1 43.75 7.57 -21.55
C MET A 1 43.42 8.74 -20.62
N PRO A 2 42.52 8.65 -19.63
CA PRO A 2 41.90 7.47 -19.01
C PRO A 2 40.35 7.39 -19.19
N ALA A 3 39.79 6.25 -18.79
CA ALA A 3 38.39 5.99 -18.51
C ALA A 3 38.16 6.04 -16.98
N LEU A 4 36.93 6.28 -16.50
CA LEU A 4 36.20 5.41 -15.56
C LEU A 4 34.90 6.03 -15.01
N HIS A 5 33.81 5.25 -15.15
CA HIS A 5 32.65 5.08 -14.26
C HIS A 5 31.64 6.22 -14.04
N ASN A 6 30.42 6.04 -14.55
CA ASN A 6 29.29 5.67 -13.69
C ASN A 6 28.23 4.92 -14.51
N LYS A 7 27.84 3.71 -14.09
CA LYS A 7 26.89 2.84 -14.78
C LYS A 7 25.52 3.03 -14.14
N GLY A 8 24.51 3.39 -14.91
CA GLY A 8 23.11 3.32 -14.49
C GLY A 8 22.30 4.54 -14.90
N ALA A 9 21.81 4.55 -16.14
CA ALA A 9 20.65 5.38 -16.51
C ALA A 9 19.92 4.65 -17.64
N LEU A 10 19.07 3.69 -17.26
CA LEU A 10 18.10 3.10 -18.18
C LEU A 10 17.01 4.16 -18.40
N ILE A 11 16.95 4.64 -19.63
CA ILE A 11 16.00 5.64 -20.10
C ILE A 11 14.60 5.00 -20.10
N VAL A 12 13.71 5.46 -19.22
CA VAL A 12 12.26 5.21 -19.35
C VAL A 12 11.58 6.56 -19.55
N LEU A 13 11.05 6.73 -20.76
CA LEU A 13 10.49 7.97 -21.27
C LEU A 13 8.97 7.91 -21.10
N ILE A 14 8.47 8.30 -19.93
CA ILE A 14 7.06 8.65 -19.72
C ILE A 14 7.03 10.01 -19.01
N LEU A 15 6.44 10.99 -19.68
CA LEU A 15 6.47 12.40 -19.35
C LEU A 15 5.66 12.66 -18.06
N GLY A 16 6.34 12.86 -16.92
CA GLY A 16 5.78 13.59 -15.78
C GLY A 16 5.52 12.85 -14.47
N PHE A 17 5.91 11.57 -14.31
CA PHE A 17 5.56 10.78 -13.11
C PHE A 17 6.74 10.40 -12.19
N SER A 18 7.93 10.98 -12.34
CA SER A 18 9.15 10.45 -11.69
C SER A 18 9.92 11.41 -10.78
N THR A 19 9.27 12.40 -10.17
CA THR A 19 9.99 13.25 -9.18
C THR A 19 9.33 13.38 -7.81
N ALA A 20 8.06 12.98 -7.65
CA ALA A 20 7.37 13.03 -6.35
C ALA A 20 7.42 11.70 -5.56
N ILE A 21 7.62 10.56 -6.24
CA ILE A 21 7.62 9.22 -5.61
C ILE A 21 9.03 8.75 -5.24
N ALA A 22 10.09 9.38 -5.77
CA ALA A 22 11.48 8.97 -5.55
C ALA A 22 11.96 9.10 -4.07
N ASN A 23 11.11 9.64 -3.19
CA ASN A 23 11.38 9.82 -1.77
C ASN A 23 10.29 9.21 -0.87
N ALA A 24 9.37 8.43 -1.45
CA ALA A 24 8.39 7.65 -0.70
C ALA A 24 9.05 6.37 -0.17
N SER A 25 8.58 5.91 0.98
CA SER A 25 9.05 4.66 1.60
C SER A 25 8.54 3.45 0.81
N ASP A 26 9.33 2.39 0.84
CA ASP A 26 9.07 1.06 0.29
C ASP A 26 9.61 0.12 1.38
N ALA A 27 8.74 -0.24 2.32
CA ALA A 27 9.11 -0.86 3.58
C ALA A 27 9.45 -2.34 3.41
N ASP A 28 8.85 -3.01 2.45
CA ASP A 28 9.06 -4.43 2.16
C ASP A 28 10.02 -4.69 0.98
N GLY A 29 10.35 -3.65 0.21
CA GLY A 29 11.37 -3.66 -0.83
C GLY A 29 10.92 -4.31 -2.13
N ASP A 30 9.62 -4.33 -2.42
CA ASP A 30 9.06 -4.99 -3.60
C ASP A 30 9.06 -4.11 -4.87
N GLY A 31 9.40 -2.83 -4.71
CA GLY A 31 9.47 -1.83 -5.78
C GLY A 31 8.21 -1.00 -5.98
N ILE A 32 7.17 -1.24 -5.18
CA ILE A 32 5.99 -0.39 -5.03
C ILE A 32 6.17 0.44 -3.76
N VAL A 33 5.75 1.70 -3.78
CA VAL A 33 5.88 2.55 -2.60
C VAL A 33 4.72 2.33 -1.65
N ASP A 34 4.97 2.41 -0.35
CA ASP A 34 4.01 2.09 0.72
C ASP A 34 2.64 2.75 0.54
N VAL A 35 2.57 3.94 -0.07
CA VAL A 35 1.32 4.67 -0.29
C VAL A 35 0.44 4.09 -1.40
N LEU A 36 1.02 3.35 -2.34
CA LEU A 36 0.36 2.70 -3.48
C LEU A 36 0.33 1.16 -3.36
N ASP A 37 0.91 0.62 -2.30
CA ASP A 37 1.13 -0.81 -2.12
C ASP A 37 -0.05 -1.46 -1.39
N ASN A 38 -0.71 -2.45 -2.02
CA ASN A 38 -1.81 -3.19 -1.38
C ASN A 38 -1.34 -4.20 -0.32
N CYS A 39 -0.03 -4.40 -0.13
CA CYS A 39 0.57 -5.16 0.96
C CYS A 39 1.87 -4.53 1.49
N SER A 40 1.81 -3.28 1.99
CA SER A 40 2.93 -2.46 2.53
C SER A 40 3.94 -3.09 3.51
N ALA A 41 3.76 -4.33 3.93
CA ALA A 41 4.69 -5.07 4.80
C ALA A 41 5.08 -6.46 4.25
N VAL A 42 4.54 -6.88 3.12
CA VAL A 42 4.70 -8.22 2.53
C VAL A 42 4.89 -8.08 1.02
N ALA A 43 6.15 -8.20 0.60
CA ALA A 43 6.55 -7.95 -0.77
C ALA A 43 5.73 -8.76 -1.79
N ASN A 44 4.99 -8.06 -2.65
CA ASN A 44 4.09 -8.61 -3.65
C ASN A 44 4.12 -7.75 -4.93
N SER A 45 5.25 -7.76 -5.64
CA SER A 45 5.48 -6.90 -6.82
C SER A 45 4.45 -7.04 -7.96
N ASP A 46 3.62 -8.10 -7.97
CA ASP A 46 2.51 -8.29 -8.89
C ASP A 46 1.19 -7.66 -8.42
N GLN A 47 1.13 -7.18 -7.17
CA GLN A 47 0.03 -6.44 -6.53
C GLN A 47 -1.30 -7.17 -6.68
N ARG A 48 -1.27 -8.49 -6.50
CA ARG A 48 -2.43 -9.36 -6.70
C ARG A 48 -3.47 -9.10 -5.61
N ASP A 49 -4.67 -8.79 -6.05
CA ASP A 49 -5.89 -8.55 -5.27
C ASP A 49 -7.04 -9.18 -6.08
N SER A 50 -7.64 -10.24 -5.56
CA SER A 50 -8.50 -11.15 -6.34
C SER A 50 -9.98 -10.92 -6.12
N ASP A 51 -10.34 -10.34 -4.99
CA ASP A 51 -11.70 -9.97 -4.62
C ASP A 51 -11.96 -8.46 -4.78
N GLY A 52 -10.91 -7.66 -4.92
CA GLY A 52 -10.95 -6.25 -5.32
C GLY A 52 -11.27 -5.32 -4.18
N ASP A 53 -10.79 -5.63 -2.98
CA ASP A 53 -11.06 -4.87 -1.76
C ASP A 53 -9.92 -3.91 -1.36
N ASP A 54 -8.92 -3.80 -2.24
CA ASP A 54 -7.74 -2.95 -2.12
C ASP A 54 -6.67 -3.48 -1.14
N PHE A 55 -6.83 -4.69 -0.60
CA PHE A 55 -5.80 -5.45 0.11
C PHE A 55 -5.27 -6.58 -0.78
N GLY A 56 -3.95 -6.81 -0.77
CA GLY A 56 -3.36 -7.84 -1.60
C GLY A 56 -3.53 -9.24 -0.99
N ASN A 57 -3.72 -10.27 -1.83
CA ASN A 57 -3.90 -11.65 -1.39
C ASN A 57 -2.83 -12.12 -0.37
N LEU A 58 -1.58 -11.63 -0.46
CA LEU A 58 -0.49 -12.09 0.42
C LEU A 58 -0.58 -11.55 1.85
N CYS A 59 -1.36 -10.50 2.08
CA CYS A 59 -1.52 -9.85 3.37
C CYS A 59 -2.98 -9.71 3.79
N ASP A 60 -3.92 -10.23 3.00
CA ASP A 60 -5.33 -10.26 3.36
C ASP A 60 -5.76 -11.66 3.83
N ALA A 61 -6.35 -11.70 5.02
CA ALA A 61 -6.94 -12.89 5.62
C ALA A 61 -8.42 -12.70 5.95
N ASP A 62 -9.01 -11.56 5.59
CA ASP A 62 -10.41 -11.21 5.78
C ASP A 62 -11.20 -11.53 4.51
N PHE A 63 -11.25 -12.81 4.16
CA PHE A 63 -11.85 -13.32 2.92
C PHE A 63 -13.35 -13.04 2.76
N ASN A 64 -14.00 -12.48 3.78
CA ASN A 64 -15.40 -12.05 3.72
C ASN A 64 -15.59 -10.53 3.86
N ASN A 65 -14.49 -9.80 3.98
CA ASN A 65 -14.38 -8.33 4.05
C ASN A 65 -15.29 -7.73 5.14
N ASP A 66 -15.40 -8.39 6.30
CA ASP A 66 -16.14 -7.86 7.47
C ASP A 66 -15.25 -7.09 8.46
N ASN A 67 -14.02 -6.82 8.08
CA ASN A 67 -12.95 -6.13 8.80
C ASN A 67 -12.43 -6.90 10.03
N ILE A 68 -12.70 -8.20 10.14
CA ILE A 68 -12.19 -9.00 11.26
C ILE A 68 -11.92 -10.45 10.87
N VAL A 69 -10.64 -10.82 10.89
CA VAL A 69 -10.20 -12.19 10.66
C VAL A 69 -10.63 -13.10 11.80
N ASN A 70 -11.53 -14.02 11.53
CA ASN A 70 -12.11 -14.91 12.51
C ASN A 70 -12.46 -16.31 11.95
N PHE A 71 -13.36 -17.02 12.62
CA PHE A 71 -13.80 -18.35 12.19
C PHE A 71 -14.59 -18.35 10.88
N ALA A 72 -15.18 -17.22 10.48
CA ALA A 72 -15.83 -17.05 9.19
C ALA A 72 -14.80 -17.17 8.05
N ASP A 73 -13.68 -16.48 8.15
CA ASP A 73 -12.59 -16.53 7.16
C ASP A 73 -11.92 -17.89 7.11
N LEU A 74 -11.69 -18.50 8.29
CA LEU A 74 -11.24 -19.88 8.36
C LEU A 74 -12.20 -20.85 7.64
N SER A 75 -13.51 -20.57 7.69
CA SER A 75 -14.50 -21.41 7.00
C SER A 75 -14.43 -21.23 5.48
N LEU A 76 -14.09 -20.04 4.99
CA LEU A 76 -13.88 -19.76 3.56
C LEU A 76 -12.60 -20.43 3.05
N LEU A 77 -11.47 -20.25 3.74
CA LEU A 77 -10.23 -20.96 3.43
C LEU A 77 -10.44 -22.48 3.43
N SER A 78 -11.18 -22.99 4.41
CA SER A 78 -11.50 -24.40 4.50
C SER A 78 -12.33 -24.91 3.31
N ALA A 79 -13.24 -24.09 2.80
CA ALA A 79 -14.02 -24.39 1.60
C ALA A 79 -13.17 -24.32 0.32
N ALA A 80 -12.09 -23.54 0.33
CA ALA A 80 -11.15 -23.36 -0.77
C ALA A 80 -10.02 -24.41 -0.81
N PHE A 81 -9.85 -25.26 0.20
CA PHE A 81 -8.77 -26.27 0.23
C PHE A 81 -8.68 -27.11 -1.05
N PHE A 82 -7.46 -27.23 -1.57
CA PHE A 82 -7.08 -27.92 -2.80
C PHE A 82 -7.59 -27.28 -4.09
N GLN A 83 -8.26 -26.13 -4.02
CA GLN A 83 -8.52 -25.34 -5.21
C GLN A 83 -7.22 -24.71 -5.70
N GLN A 84 -7.15 -24.49 -7.01
CA GLN A 84 -5.98 -23.94 -7.70
C GLN A 84 -6.37 -22.68 -8.45
N GLY A 85 -5.42 -21.78 -8.61
CA GLY A 85 -5.57 -20.58 -9.42
C GLY A 85 -5.33 -19.32 -8.61
N ASN A 86 -5.85 -18.21 -9.14
CA ASN A 86 -5.77 -16.91 -8.47
C ASN A 86 -6.95 -16.75 -7.51
N LEU A 87 -6.85 -17.40 -6.36
CA LEU A 87 -7.84 -17.32 -5.29
C LEU A 87 -7.33 -16.38 -4.21
N ASP A 88 -8.26 -15.70 -3.56
CA ASP A 88 -7.92 -14.82 -2.45
C ASP A 88 -7.34 -15.60 -1.28
N GLU A 89 -7.82 -16.83 -1.06
CA GLU A 89 -7.35 -17.71 0.01
C GLU A 89 -5.95 -18.32 -0.23
N ASP A 90 -5.29 -18.06 -1.36
CA ASP A 90 -3.90 -18.44 -1.66
C ASP A 90 -2.93 -17.35 -1.14
N MET A 91 -2.86 -17.25 0.19
CA MET A 91 -2.10 -16.23 0.90
C MET A 91 -0.59 -16.34 0.73
N ASN A 92 -0.06 -17.51 0.38
CA ASN A 92 1.38 -17.65 0.12
C ASN A 92 1.74 -17.50 -1.36
N GLY A 93 0.75 -17.45 -2.26
CA GLY A 93 0.92 -17.29 -3.70
C GLY A 93 1.57 -18.50 -4.39
N ASP A 94 1.47 -19.70 -3.82
CA ASP A 94 1.99 -20.92 -4.43
C ASP A 94 1.04 -21.53 -5.49
N GLY A 95 -0.16 -20.94 -5.64
CA GLY A 95 -1.17 -21.29 -6.62
C GLY A 95 -2.13 -22.39 -6.17
N ILE A 96 -2.04 -22.83 -4.91
CA ILE A 96 -2.88 -23.89 -4.35
C ILE A 96 -3.24 -23.56 -2.89
N VAL A 97 -4.53 -23.45 -2.60
CA VAL A 97 -4.99 -23.26 -1.21
C VAL A 97 -4.75 -24.54 -0.41
N ASN A 98 -3.83 -24.47 0.54
CA ASN A 98 -3.37 -25.60 1.33
C ASN A 98 -3.00 -25.21 2.77
N PHE A 99 -2.33 -26.11 3.49
CA PHE A 99 -2.03 -25.91 4.91
C PHE A 99 -1.03 -24.77 5.14
N SER A 100 -0.30 -24.38 4.09
CA SER A 100 0.59 -23.22 4.10
C SER A 100 -0.21 -21.92 4.23
N ASP A 101 -1.31 -21.78 3.51
CA ASP A 101 -2.21 -20.61 3.63
C ASP A 101 -2.92 -20.59 4.97
N LEU A 102 -3.34 -21.76 5.46
CA LEU A 102 -3.90 -21.88 6.81
C LEU A 102 -2.90 -21.42 7.89
N SER A 103 -1.61 -21.71 7.71
CA SER A 103 -0.59 -21.27 8.65
C SER A 103 -0.45 -19.74 8.67
N LEU A 104 -0.59 -19.10 7.51
CA LEU A 104 -0.62 -17.63 7.40
C LEU A 104 -1.88 -17.05 8.04
N LEU A 105 -3.07 -17.53 7.68
CA LEU A 105 -4.34 -17.06 8.27
C LEU A 105 -4.33 -17.15 9.80
N SER A 106 -3.68 -18.17 10.38
CA SER A 106 -3.59 -18.32 11.83
C SER A 106 -2.87 -17.17 12.55
N ASP A 107 -1.93 -16.50 11.87
CA ASP A 107 -1.19 -15.36 12.39
C ASP A 107 -2.03 -14.06 12.39
N TYR A 108 -3.11 -14.03 11.60
CA TYR A 108 -3.99 -12.86 11.45
C TYR A 108 -5.26 -12.92 12.31
N PHE A 109 -5.53 -14.00 13.06
CA PHE A 109 -6.74 -14.10 13.88
C PHE A 109 -6.91 -12.89 14.82
N PHE A 110 -8.12 -12.31 14.79
CA PHE A 110 -8.51 -11.09 15.50
C PHE A 110 -7.87 -9.79 15.00
N ALA A 111 -7.16 -9.81 13.88
CA ALA A 111 -6.74 -8.62 13.14
C ALA A 111 -7.81 -8.22 12.10
N GLY A 112 -7.60 -7.07 11.45
CA GLY A 112 -8.28 -6.72 10.20
C GLY A 112 -7.42 -7.09 8.98
N PRO A 113 -7.87 -6.77 7.76
CA PRO A 113 -7.12 -7.00 6.53
C PRO A 113 -5.82 -6.18 6.45
N GLY A 114 -4.88 -6.64 5.63
CA GLY A 114 -3.63 -5.93 5.31
C GLY A 114 -2.50 -6.14 6.31
N PRO A 115 -1.48 -5.25 6.30
CA PRO A 115 -1.60 -3.82 6.03
C PRO A 115 -1.43 -3.41 4.57
N ALA A 116 -2.27 -2.46 4.11
CA ALA A 116 -2.19 -1.81 2.81
C ALA A 116 -1.92 -0.30 2.91
N GLY A 117 -1.52 0.30 1.78
CA GLY A 117 -1.18 1.70 1.63
C GLY A 117 -2.38 2.66 1.73
N ALA A 118 -2.11 3.91 2.09
CA ALA A 118 -3.17 4.89 2.36
C ALA A 118 -4.00 5.32 1.11
N LEU A 119 -3.51 5.08 -0.12
CA LEU A 119 -4.23 5.48 -1.35
C LEU A 119 -4.98 4.34 -2.03
N VAL A 120 -4.95 3.12 -1.48
CA VAL A 120 -5.61 1.96 -2.08
C VAL A 120 -7.14 2.12 -2.08
N ASN A 121 -7.71 2.76 -1.05
CA ASN A 121 -9.17 2.92 -0.82
C ASN A 121 -9.93 3.94 -1.71
N GLY A 122 -9.39 4.42 -2.84
CA GLY A 122 -10.09 5.37 -3.73
C GLY A 122 -10.44 6.75 -3.12
N ILE A 123 -10.15 6.99 -1.85
CA ILE A 123 -10.21 8.31 -1.22
C ILE A 123 -8.92 9.01 -1.62
N GLN A 124 -8.99 9.81 -2.68
CA GLN A 124 -8.09 10.93 -2.81
C GLN A 124 -8.28 11.81 -1.56
N PRO A 125 -7.27 12.02 -0.70
CA PRO A 125 -7.18 13.33 -0.11
C PRO A 125 -6.92 14.24 -1.31
N VAL A 126 -7.95 14.99 -1.70
CA VAL A 126 -7.70 16.37 -2.12
C VAL A 126 -6.65 16.89 -1.13
N GLU A 127 -5.45 17.16 -1.65
CA GLU A 127 -4.23 17.59 -0.95
C GLU A 127 -3.24 16.50 -0.50
N VAL A 128 -2.66 15.75 -1.45
CA VAL A 128 -1.27 15.31 -1.28
C VAL A 128 -0.36 16.53 -1.46
N PHE A 129 -0.01 17.14 -0.33
CA PHE A 129 1.11 18.07 -0.07
C PHE A 129 1.83 18.64 -1.30
N THR A 130 1.41 19.83 -1.73
CA THR A 130 2.31 20.77 -2.41
C THR A 130 3.15 21.51 -1.39
N ASP A 131 3.97 20.79 -0.60
CA ASP A 131 5.02 21.43 0.20
C ASP A 131 6.28 21.63 -0.65
N VAL A 132 6.12 22.39 -1.74
CA VAL A 132 7.22 23.11 -2.39
C VAL A 132 6.69 24.48 -2.80
N ASP A 133 6.50 25.37 -1.83
CA ASP A 133 6.59 26.81 -2.07
C ASP A 133 7.72 27.39 -1.21
N LEU A 134 8.94 27.11 -1.66
CA LEU A 134 10.07 27.96 -1.36
C LEU A 134 9.78 29.34 -1.97
N ALA A 135 9.32 30.26 -1.11
CA ALA A 135 9.21 31.72 -1.29
C ALA A 135 7.84 32.31 -1.67
N ALA A 136 6.92 32.33 -0.71
CA ALA A 136 5.98 33.45 -0.56
C ALA A 136 6.10 34.03 0.86
N PRO A 137 6.32 35.36 1.04
CA PRO A 137 6.29 35.94 2.38
C PRO A 137 4.84 35.92 2.89
N VAL A 138 4.60 35.14 3.94
CA VAL A 138 3.31 35.10 4.63
C VAL A 138 3.07 36.48 5.27
N SER A 139 2.18 37.29 4.69
CA SER A 139 1.81 38.58 5.27
C SER A 139 0.66 38.39 6.24
N MET A 140 0.98 38.31 7.53
CA MET A 140 0.01 38.22 8.62
C MET A 140 -0.96 39.41 8.60
N LYS A 141 -2.28 39.15 8.65
CA LYS A 141 -3.30 40.18 8.87
C LYS A 141 -3.88 40.05 10.27
N GLN A 142 -4.03 41.18 10.94
CA GLN A 142 -4.63 41.25 12.26
C GLN A 142 -6.15 41.11 12.16
N ALA A 143 -6.75 40.24 12.98
CA ALA A 143 -8.19 40.15 13.09
C ALA A 143 -8.75 41.46 13.69
N PRO A 144 -9.88 42.00 13.19
CA PRO A 144 -10.43 43.23 13.76
C PRO A 144 -10.90 42.99 15.20
N GLY A 145 -10.22 43.59 16.16
CA GLY A 145 -10.64 43.62 17.57
C GLY A 145 -9.97 42.62 18.51
N ASP A 146 -8.97 41.85 18.06
CA ASP A 146 -8.16 40.99 18.94
C ASP A 146 -6.68 41.36 18.76
N SER A 147 -6.04 41.89 19.80
CA SER A 147 -4.63 42.31 19.75
C SER A 147 -3.66 41.13 19.83
N ASP A 148 -4.14 39.95 20.18
CA ASP A 148 -3.29 38.87 20.66
C ASP A 148 -3.36 37.61 19.78
N HIS A 149 -4.18 37.61 18.72
CA HIS A 149 -4.29 36.51 17.77
C HIS A 149 -4.04 36.94 16.32
N TRP A 150 -3.07 36.27 15.69
CA TRP A 150 -2.69 36.43 14.29
C TRP A 150 -2.97 35.13 13.53
N TYR A 151 -3.59 35.23 12.36
CA TYR A 151 -3.82 34.10 11.48
C TYR A 151 -2.92 34.23 10.25
N VAL A 152 -2.46 33.08 9.77
CA VAL A 152 -1.77 32.94 8.47
C VAL A 152 -2.76 33.06 7.32
#